data_AF-A0A968WJQ8-F1
#
_entry.id   AF-A0A968WJQ8-F1
#
_cell.length_a   1.000
_cell.length_b   1.000
_cell.length_c   1.000
_cell.angle_alpha   90.00
_cell.angle_beta   90.00
_cell.angle_gamma   90.00
#
_symmetry.space_group_name_H-M   'P 1'
#
loop_
_entity.id
_entity.type
_entity.pdbx_description
1 polymer ?
#
loop_
_entity_poly.entity_id
_entity_poly.type
_entity_poly.pdbx_seq_one_letter_code
_entity_poly.pdbx_strand_id
1 'polypeptide(L)'
;MLTSAVNPRNVKSLLAALLTAGALFPSILIAQNQQPLDTAPRPNSLNSSVFSLQGGERLMGEAMAAVNAQNYDLAVTKLQDARQVYNQLSNFYQELTSSFAGVDNRISDNHRQKALQAAQLRDKSTYQLAVVYRAKNQPELAVPLLVQLIRSQAPTRELGQQAYQQLYELGFVDMAFPSTPAAKKN
;
A
#
# COMPACT_ATOMS: atom_id res chain seq x y z
N MET A 1 27.89 53.16 11.72
CA MET A 1 28.67 52.22 12.54
C MET A 1 28.73 50.89 11.78
N LEU A 2 29.96 50.44 11.46
CA LEU A 2 30.47 49.04 11.37
C LEU A 2 29.48 47.94 10.92
N THR A 3 29.76 47.00 10.01
CA THR A 3 30.94 46.61 9.24
C THR A 3 30.45 45.58 8.21
N SER A 4 31.06 45.57 7.04
CA SER A 4 30.90 44.54 6.00
C SER A 4 31.75 43.31 6.36
N ALA A 5 31.30 42.12 5.97
CA ALA A 5 32.15 40.93 5.84
C ALA A 5 31.73 40.14 4.59
N VAL A 6 32.43 40.46 3.51
CA VAL A 6 32.57 39.72 2.25
C VAL A 6 33.46 38.49 2.48
N ASN A 7 33.13 37.32 1.90
CA ASN A 7 34.15 36.48 1.28
C ASN A 7 33.61 35.49 0.21
N PRO A 8 33.79 35.80 -1.09
CA PRO A 8 33.66 34.86 -2.20
C PRO A 8 35.00 34.20 -2.55
N ARG A 9 34.99 32.87 -2.75
CA ARG A 9 36.13 32.15 -3.36
C ARG A 9 36.14 32.33 -4.88
N ASN A 10 36.78 33.42 -5.29
CA ASN A 10 37.93 33.54 -6.22
C ASN A 10 38.50 32.20 -6.77
N VAL A 11 39.06 32.02 -7.98
CA VAL A 11 39.74 32.86 -9.00
C VAL A 11 39.84 31.91 -10.25
N LYS A 12 39.90 32.27 -11.55
CA LYS A 12 41.02 32.88 -12.29
C LYS A 12 40.64 33.21 -13.74
N SER A 13 41.08 34.41 -14.14
CA SER A 13 41.21 35.02 -15.46
C SER A 13 41.68 34.13 -16.61
N LEU A 14 41.37 34.49 -17.87
CA LEU A 14 42.24 35.30 -18.75
C LEU A 14 41.63 35.45 -20.16
N LEU A 15 41.69 36.68 -20.69
CA LEU A 15 41.49 36.98 -22.11
C LEU A 15 42.56 36.29 -22.97
N ALA A 16 42.16 35.81 -24.15
CA ALA A 16 43.05 35.70 -25.30
C ALA A 16 42.25 35.93 -26.59
N ALA A 17 42.61 36.99 -27.31
CA ALA A 17 42.26 37.19 -28.72
C ALA A 17 43.13 36.25 -29.58
N LEU A 18 42.62 35.75 -30.72
CA LEU A 18 43.46 35.50 -31.89
C LEU A 18 42.63 35.36 -33.18
N LEU A 19 43.12 36.03 -34.21
CA LEU A 19 42.73 35.95 -35.61
C LEU A 19 43.23 34.64 -36.28
N THR A 20 42.51 34.25 -37.34
CA THR A 20 42.96 33.58 -38.59
C THR A 20 43.32 32.08 -38.63
N ALA A 21 42.97 31.54 -39.82
CA ALA A 21 43.49 30.36 -40.52
C ALA A 21 42.70 29.04 -40.36
N GLY A 22 42.21 28.56 -41.51
CA GLY A 22 41.45 27.33 -41.64
C GLY A 22 42.26 26.09 -41.29
N ALA A 23 41.57 25.15 -40.64
CA ALA A 23 42.01 23.78 -40.49
C ALA A 23 40.81 22.87 -40.79
N LEU A 24 41.03 21.93 -41.71
CA LEU A 24 40.16 20.80 -41.99
C LEU A 24 40.04 19.96 -40.72
N PHE A 25 38.88 20.01 -40.05
CA PHE A 25 38.58 19.09 -38.96
C PHE A 25 38.06 17.77 -39.54
N PRO A 26 38.66 16.61 -39.21
CA PRO A 26 38.09 15.32 -39.57
C PRO A 26 36.80 15.13 -38.77
N SER A 27 35.72 14.80 -39.46
CA SER A 27 34.44 14.45 -38.86
C SER A 27 34.61 13.24 -37.95
N ILE A 28 34.62 13.47 -36.64
CA ILE A 28 34.45 12.40 -35.66
C ILE A 28 32.97 12.01 -35.74
N LEU A 29 32.68 10.89 -36.40
CA LEU A 29 31.39 10.22 -36.30
C LEU A 29 31.23 9.75 -34.85
N ILE A 30 30.52 10.53 -34.04
CA ILE A 30 29.93 9.99 -32.81
C ILE A 30 28.83 9.04 -33.27
N ALA A 31 29.14 7.74 -33.29
CA ALA A 31 28.11 6.72 -33.30
C ALA A 31 27.32 6.87 -32.00
N GLN A 32 26.20 7.60 -32.05
CA GLN A 32 25.17 7.49 -31.03
C GLN A 32 24.69 6.05 -31.07
N ASN A 33 25.17 5.23 -30.14
CA ASN A 33 24.57 3.95 -29.84
C ASN A 33 23.20 4.23 -29.21
N GLN A 34 22.22 4.56 -30.06
CA GLN A 34 20.83 4.66 -29.69
C GLN A 34 20.40 3.24 -29.32
N GLN A 35 20.50 2.90 -28.04
CA GLN A 35 19.78 1.76 -27.52
C GLN A 35 18.31 1.97 -27.89
N PRO A 36 17.67 1.02 -28.60
CA PRO A 36 16.27 1.13 -28.92
C PRO A 36 15.51 1.36 -27.62
N LEU A 37 14.68 2.40 -27.59
CA LEU A 37 13.73 2.56 -26.50
C LEU A 37 12.76 1.39 -26.61
N ASP A 38 12.98 0.34 -25.81
CA ASP A 38 12.08 -0.82 -25.68
C ASP A 38 10.71 -0.31 -25.21
N THR A 39 9.86 0.06 -26.15
CA THR A 39 8.52 0.63 -25.95
C THR A 39 7.44 -0.43 -25.80
N ALA A 40 7.82 -1.71 -25.82
CA ALA A 40 6.89 -2.81 -25.57
C ALA A 40 6.38 -2.73 -24.12
N PRO A 41 5.05 -2.76 -23.89
CA PRO A 41 4.48 -2.80 -22.55
C PRO A 41 5.04 -3.99 -21.81
N ARG A 42 5.79 -3.75 -20.72
CA ARG A 42 6.29 -4.83 -19.87
C ARG A 42 5.11 -5.37 -19.07
N PRO A 43 4.66 -6.63 -19.30
CA PRO A 43 3.59 -7.20 -18.50
C PRO A 43 3.98 -7.16 -17.02
N ASN A 44 3.01 -6.82 -16.16
CA ASN A 44 3.18 -6.78 -14.70
C ASN A 44 4.15 -5.73 -14.14
N SER A 45 4.46 -4.67 -14.90
CA SER A 45 5.29 -3.54 -14.41
C SER A 45 4.74 -2.88 -13.13
N LEU A 46 3.44 -3.01 -12.87
CA LEU A 46 2.78 -2.49 -11.68
C LEU A 46 2.99 -3.34 -10.42
N ASN A 47 3.52 -4.57 -10.51
CA ASN A 47 3.70 -5.42 -9.32
C ASN A 47 4.72 -4.82 -8.32
N SER A 48 5.64 -3.98 -8.80
CA SER A 48 6.56 -3.22 -7.93
C SER A 48 5.95 -1.92 -7.41
N SER A 49 4.83 -1.46 -7.97
CA SER A 49 4.10 -0.28 -7.51
C SER A 49 3.42 -0.54 -6.17
N VAL A 50 3.28 0.53 -5.39
CA VAL A 50 2.45 0.54 -4.17
C VAL A 50 1.00 0.19 -4.51
N PHE A 51 0.53 0.58 -5.70
CA PHE A 51 -0.82 0.33 -6.17
C PHE A 51 -0.96 -1.04 -6.85
N SER A 52 -0.70 -2.10 -6.08
CA SER A 52 -0.81 -3.50 -6.50
C SER A 52 -1.12 -4.40 -5.30
N LEU A 53 -1.54 -5.65 -5.54
CA LEU A 53 -1.76 -6.60 -4.45
C LEU A 53 -0.47 -6.82 -3.65
N GLN A 54 0.66 -7.00 -4.34
CA GLN A 54 1.99 -7.15 -3.75
C GLN A 54 2.47 -5.87 -3.04
N GLY A 55 2.11 -4.70 -3.56
CA GLY A 55 2.36 -3.42 -2.91
C GLY A 55 1.65 -3.32 -1.55
N GLY A 56 0.37 -3.69 -1.51
CA GLY A 56 -0.38 -3.79 -0.26
C GLY A 56 0.22 -4.81 0.73
N GLU A 57 0.70 -5.96 0.22
CA GLU A 57 1.29 -7.00 1.07
C GLU A 57 2.61 -6.53 1.69
N ARG A 58 3.42 -5.78 0.94
CA ARG A 58 4.62 -5.13 1.48
C ARG A 58 4.27 -4.14 2.57
N LEU A 59 3.25 -3.29 2.37
CA LEU A 59 2.79 -2.37 3.42
C LEU A 59 2.37 -3.12 4.69
N MET A 60 1.66 -4.24 4.57
CA MET A 60 1.35 -5.09 5.71
C MET A 60 2.61 -5.66 6.38
N GLY A 61 3.58 -6.14 5.61
CA GLY A 61 4.85 -6.65 6.14
C GLY A 61 5.65 -5.57 6.88
N GLU A 62 5.74 -4.37 6.32
CA GLU A 62 6.36 -3.21 6.95
C GLU A 62 5.64 -2.82 8.24
N ALA A 63 4.31 -2.90 8.28
CA ALA A 63 3.56 -2.67 9.50
C ALA A 63 3.88 -3.68 10.60
N MET A 64 3.94 -4.97 10.26
CA MET A 64 4.28 -6.02 11.23
C MET A 64 5.72 -5.89 11.73
N ALA A 65 6.66 -5.50 10.86
CA ALA A 65 8.01 -5.16 11.28
C ALA A 65 8.03 -3.97 12.26
N ALA A 66 7.21 -2.95 12.01
CA ALA A 66 7.07 -1.81 12.91
C ALA A 66 6.44 -2.21 14.26
N VAL A 67 5.44 -3.09 14.28
CA VAL A 67 4.87 -3.67 15.52
C VAL A 67 5.94 -4.39 16.33
N ASN A 68 6.76 -5.24 15.69
CA ASN A 68 7.84 -5.97 16.36
C ASN A 68 8.92 -5.03 16.94
N ALA A 69 9.11 -3.87 16.30
CA ALA A 69 9.98 -2.80 16.79
C ALA A 69 9.29 -1.85 17.79
N GLN A 70 8.05 -2.15 18.21
CA GLN A 70 7.20 -1.31 19.07
C GLN A 70 6.93 0.10 18.51
N ASN A 71 7.15 0.31 17.21
CA ASN A 71 6.82 1.53 16.51
C ASN A 71 5.38 1.49 16.01
N TYR A 72 4.44 1.63 16.95
CA TYR A 72 3.01 1.49 16.65
C TYR A 72 2.47 2.63 15.77
N ASP A 73 3.07 3.82 15.79
CA ASP A 73 2.65 4.92 14.92
C ASP A 73 2.92 4.59 13.45
N LEU A 74 4.11 4.08 13.14
CA LEU A 74 4.41 3.62 11.80
C LEU A 74 3.53 2.44 11.39
N ALA A 75 3.28 1.49 12.30
CA ALA A 75 2.40 0.35 12.03
C ALA A 75 0.97 0.81 11.66
N VAL A 76 0.42 1.79 12.39
CA VAL A 76 -0.89 2.39 12.09
C VAL A 76 -0.91 2.97 10.69
N THR A 77 0.07 3.81 10.34
CA THR A 77 0.15 4.44 9.02
C THR A 77 0.20 3.40 7.91
N LYS A 78 1.09 2.40 8.03
CA LYS A 78 1.24 1.35 7.02
C LYS A 78 -0.01 0.48 6.84
N LEU A 79 -0.72 0.19 7.93
CA LEU A 79 -1.98 -0.56 7.86
C LEU A 79 -3.12 0.28 7.25
N GLN A 80 -3.16 1.58 7.54
CA GLN A 80 -4.13 2.50 6.89
C GLN A 80 -3.87 2.57 5.38
N ASP A 81 -2.61 2.74 4.97
CA ASP A 81 -2.22 2.74 3.56
C ASP A 81 -2.59 1.43 2.87
N ALA A 82 -2.30 0.29 3.51
CA ALA A 82 -2.64 -1.04 2.97
C ALA A 82 -4.16 -1.19 2.78
N ARG A 83 -4.97 -0.77 3.77
CA ARG A 83 -6.44 -0.78 3.66
C ARG A 83 -6.92 0.07 2.48
N GLN A 84 -6.36 1.27 2.31
CA GLN A 84 -6.74 2.16 1.22
C GLN A 84 -6.40 1.55 -0.14
N VAL A 85 -5.18 1.04 -0.31
CA VAL A 85 -4.75 0.37 -1.55
C VAL A 85 -5.67 -0.80 -1.88
N TYR A 86 -5.93 -1.70 -0.93
CA TYR A 86 -6.79 -2.86 -1.16
C TYR A 86 -8.25 -2.49 -1.45
N ASN A 87 -8.78 -1.45 -0.81
CA ASN A 87 -10.12 -0.96 -1.11
C ASN A 87 -10.22 -0.44 -2.55
N GLN A 88 -9.27 0.38 -2.97
CA GLN A 88 -9.20 0.91 -4.33
C GLN A 88 -9.04 -0.23 -5.36
N LEU A 89 -8.16 -1.19 -5.11
CA LEU A 89 -8.00 -2.36 -5.98
C LEU A 89 -9.29 -3.19 -6.09
N SER A 90 -9.99 -3.42 -4.98
CA SER A 90 -11.25 -4.15 -5.00
C SER A 90 -12.29 -3.46 -5.88
N ASN A 91 -12.44 -2.14 -5.73
CA ASN A 91 -13.37 -1.34 -6.53
C ASN A 91 -13.02 -1.40 -8.02
N PHE A 92 -11.76 -1.20 -8.39
CA PHE A 92 -11.35 -1.25 -9.80
C PHE A 92 -11.55 -2.63 -10.42
N TYR A 93 -11.27 -3.71 -9.69
CA TYR A 93 -11.56 -5.04 -10.20
C TYR A 93 -13.07 -5.32 -10.33
N GLN A 94 -13.93 -4.74 -9.48
CA GLN A 94 -15.39 -4.83 -9.64
C GLN A 94 -15.87 -4.07 -10.90
N GLU A 95 -15.32 -2.89 -11.16
CA GLU A 95 -15.59 -2.11 -12.37
C GLU A 95 -15.18 -2.88 -13.63
N LEU A 96 -14.01 -3.54 -13.61
CA LEU A 96 -13.55 -4.40 -14.70
C LEU A 96 -14.44 -5.65 -14.85
N THR A 97 -14.82 -6.31 -13.76
CA THR A 97 -15.78 -7.44 -13.81
C THR A 97 -17.06 -7.05 -14.54
N SER A 98 -17.59 -5.86 -14.24
CA SER A 98 -18.81 -5.33 -14.85
C SER A 98 -18.61 -5.01 -16.33
N SER A 99 -17.45 -4.45 -16.69
CA SER A 99 -17.14 -4.07 -18.08
C SER A 99 -16.98 -5.28 -19.02
N PHE A 100 -16.53 -6.42 -18.50
CA PHE A 100 -16.37 -7.66 -19.28
C PHE A 100 -17.55 -8.63 -19.15
N ALA A 101 -18.55 -8.32 -18.31
CA ALA A 101 -19.73 -9.17 -18.14
C ALA A 101 -20.53 -9.26 -19.46
N GLY A 102 -20.79 -10.48 -19.93
CA GLY A 102 -21.48 -10.71 -21.20
C GLY A 102 -20.63 -10.51 -22.45
N VAL A 103 -19.39 -10.03 -22.32
CA VAL A 103 -18.40 -9.93 -23.41
C VAL A 103 -17.44 -11.11 -23.34
N ASP A 104 -16.75 -11.27 -22.21
CA ASP A 104 -15.89 -12.41 -21.93
C ASP A 104 -16.03 -12.81 -20.45
N ASN A 105 -16.79 -13.88 -20.22
CA ASN A 105 -17.07 -14.37 -18.88
C ASN A 105 -15.81 -14.86 -18.16
N ARG A 106 -14.80 -15.38 -18.87
CA ARG A 106 -13.55 -15.84 -18.24
C ARG A 106 -12.75 -14.66 -17.70
N ILE A 107 -12.69 -13.57 -18.46
CA ILE A 107 -12.03 -12.33 -18.01
C ILE A 107 -12.82 -11.71 -16.85
N SER A 108 -14.14 -11.62 -16.98
CA SER A 108 -15.03 -11.14 -15.90
C SER A 108 -14.83 -11.93 -14.60
N ASP A 109 -14.74 -13.26 -14.69
CA ASP A 109 -14.50 -14.17 -13.57
C ASP A 109 -13.13 -13.93 -12.92
N ASN A 110 -12.08 -13.75 -13.72
CA ASN A 110 -10.74 -13.45 -13.20
C ASN A 110 -10.73 -12.15 -12.38
N HIS A 111 -11.35 -11.09 -12.90
CA HIS A 111 -11.45 -9.82 -12.19
C HIS A 111 -12.28 -9.96 -10.91
N ARG A 112 -13.35 -10.77 -10.92
CA ARG A 112 -14.19 -10.98 -9.74
C ARG A 112 -13.41 -11.65 -8.62
N GLN A 113 -12.58 -12.64 -8.95
CA GLN A 113 -11.69 -13.29 -7.99
C GLN A 113 -10.68 -12.31 -7.40
N LYS A 114 -10.09 -11.44 -8.22
CA LYS A 114 -9.15 -10.40 -7.73
C LYS A 114 -9.83 -9.34 -6.87
N ALA A 115 -11.06 -8.95 -7.21
CA ALA A 115 -11.86 -8.04 -6.38
C ALA A 115 -12.12 -8.63 -4.99
N LEU A 116 -12.49 -9.91 -4.94
CA LEU A 116 -12.68 -10.65 -3.69
C LEU A 116 -11.38 -10.76 -2.89
N GLN A 117 -10.27 -11.11 -3.55
CA GLN A 117 -8.96 -11.20 -2.91
C GLN A 117 -8.55 -9.86 -2.28
N ALA A 118 -8.68 -8.76 -3.02
CA ALA A 118 -8.39 -7.42 -2.52
C ALA A 118 -9.29 -7.05 -1.32
N ALA A 119 -10.58 -7.37 -1.36
CA ALA A 119 -11.50 -7.14 -0.24
C ALA A 119 -11.10 -7.94 1.01
N GLN A 120 -10.70 -9.21 0.85
CA GLN A 120 -10.22 -10.04 1.96
C GLN A 120 -8.94 -9.48 2.58
N LEU A 121 -8.00 -8.99 1.76
CA LEU A 121 -6.78 -8.37 2.23
C LEU A 121 -7.05 -7.02 2.93
N ARG A 122 -7.99 -6.21 2.43
CA ARG A 122 -8.48 -5.00 3.11
C ARG A 122 -8.99 -5.33 4.52
N ASP A 123 -9.79 -6.38 4.63
CA ASP A 123 -10.41 -6.80 5.88
C ASP A 123 -9.35 -7.33 6.86
N LYS A 124 -8.35 -8.09 6.37
CA LYS A 124 -7.19 -8.51 7.16
C LYS A 124 -6.37 -7.32 7.68
N SER A 125 -6.08 -6.33 6.84
CA SER A 125 -5.39 -5.10 7.26
C SER A 125 -6.21 -4.29 8.27
N THR A 126 -7.54 -4.30 8.14
CA THR A 126 -8.47 -3.65 9.08
C THR A 126 -8.41 -4.31 10.46
N TYR A 127 -8.40 -5.64 10.50
CA TYR A 127 -8.24 -6.39 11.76
C TYR A 127 -6.92 -6.07 12.45
N GLN A 128 -5.80 -6.15 11.70
CA GLN A 128 -4.48 -5.85 12.25
C GLN A 128 -4.40 -4.41 12.78
N LEU A 129 -5.03 -3.46 12.09
CA LEU A 129 -5.09 -2.07 12.55
C LEU A 129 -5.83 -1.94 13.90
N ALA A 130 -6.94 -2.66 14.06
CA ALA A 130 -7.67 -2.70 15.33
C ALA A 130 -6.81 -3.27 16.46
N VAL A 131 -6.08 -4.36 16.21
CA VAL A 131 -5.15 -4.96 17.18
C VAL A 131 -4.04 -3.98 17.58
N VAL A 132 -3.47 -3.24 16.62
CA VAL A 132 -2.45 -2.22 16.91
C VAL A 132 -3.02 -1.08 17.76
N TYR A 133 -4.25 -0.60 17.48
CA TYR A 133 -4.88 0.40 18.32
C TYR A 133 -5.12 -0.09 19.76
N ARG A 134 -5.50 -1.35 19.95
CA ARG A 134 -5.58 -1.95 21.30
C ARG A 134 -4.22 -1.96 21.98
N ALA A 135 -3.16 -2.36 21.28
CA ALA A 135 -1.79 -2.34 21.82
C ALA A 135 -1.30 -0.93 22.20
N LYS A 136 -1.86 0.10 21.55
CA LYS A 136 -1.62 1.51 21.88
C LYS A 136 -2.50 2.06 23.02
N ASN A 137 -3.30 1.23 23.70
CA ASN A 137 -4.31 1.67 24.66
C ASN A 137 -5.34 2.65 24.05
N GLN A 138 -5.69 2.45 22.78
CA GLN A 138 -6.71 3.23 22.05
C GLN A 138 -7.85 2.32 21.56
N PRO A 139 -8.54 1.58 22.45
CA PRO A 139 -9.59 0.64 22.04
C PRO A 139 -10.75 1.33 21.30
N GLU A 140 -10.93 2.62 21.49
CA GLU A 140 -12.07 3.37 20.94
C GLU A 140 -11.95 3.54 19.43
N LEU A 141 -10.71 3.50 18.93
CA LEU A 141 -10.40 3.45 17.50
C LEU A 141 -10.48 2.03 16.94
N ALA A 142 -10.33 1.01 17.79
CA ALA A 142 -10.44 -0.39 17.39
C ALA A 142 -11.90 -0.84 17.22
N VAL A 143 -12.80 -0.43 18.12
CA VAL A 143 -14.24 -0.79 18.09
C VAL A 143 -14.91 -0.59 16.72
N PRO A 144 -14.86 0.60 16.08
CA PRO A 144 -15.52 0.79 14.79
C PRO A 144 -14.92 -0.10 13.68
N LEU A 145 -13.63 -0.41 13.74
CA LEU A 145 -12.97 -1.29 12.78
C LEU A 145 -13.41 -2.74 12.94
N LEU A 146 -13.57 -3.21 14.19
CA LEU A 146 -14.03 -4.57 14.49
C LEU A 146 -15.52 -4.75 14.10
N VAL A 147 -16.36 -3.74 14.36
CA VAL A 147 -17.76 -3.74 13.91
C VAL A 147 -17.85 -3.71 12.38
N GLN A 148 -17.02 -2.90 11.72
CA GLN A 148 -16.90 -2.92 10.26
C GLN A 148 -16.53 -4.31 9.75
N LEU A 149 -15.61 -5.00 10.44
CA LEU A 149 -15.17 -6.32 10.04
C LEU A 149 -16.29 -7.36 10.16
N ILE A 150 -17.10 -7.35 11.21
CA ILE A 150 -18.26 -8.26 11.34
C ILE A 150 -19.29 -8.02 10.22
N ARG A 151 -19.47 -6.76 9.79
CA ARG A 151 -20.37 -6.43 8.67
C ARG A 151 -19.83 -6.92 7.33
N SER A 152 -18.52 -6.84 7.12
CA SER A 152 -17.85 -7.26 5.88
C SER A 152 -17.64 -8.79 5.83
N GLN A 153 -17.27 -9.36 6.96
CA GLN A 153 -17.01 -10.76 7.21
C GLN A 153 -18.06 -11.24 8.21
N ALA A 154 -19.10 -11.91 7.70
CA ALA A 154 -20.19 -12.43 8.53
C ALA A 154 -19.64 -13.07 9.82
N PRO A 155 -20.34 -12.93 10.96
CA PRO A 155 -19.83 -13.35 12.27
C PRO A 155 -19.54 -14.86 12.36
N THR A 156 -20.01 -15.66 11.39
CA THR A 156 -19.74 -17.10 11.29
C THR A 156 -18.44 -17.44 10.54
N ARG A 157 -17.78 -16.46 9.92
CA ARG A 157 -16.46 -16.61 9.28
C ARG A 157 -15.37 -16.40 10.32
N GLU A 158 -14.21 -17.04 10.15
CA GLU A 158 -13.09 -16.97 11.09
C GLU A 158 -12.74 -15.52 11.48
N LEU A 159 -12.55 -14.64 10.49
CA LEU A 159 -12.18 -13.25 10.74
C LEU A 159 -13.30 -12.44 11.43
N GLY A 160 -14.57 -12.76 11.14
CA GLY A 160 -15.72 -12.18 11.83
C GLY A 160 -15.83 -12.64 13.29
N GLN A 161 -15.55 -13.91 13.57
CA GLN A 161 -15.49 -14.47 14.92
C GLN A 161 -14.35 -13.83 15.72
N GLN A 162 -13.17 -13.69 15.12
CA GLN A 162 -12.04 -13.01 15.72
C GLN A 162 -12.42 -11.56 16.08
N ALA A 163 -13.02 -10.81 15.15
CA ALA A 163 -13.45 -9.43 15.45
C ALA A 163 -14.46 -9.35 16.60
N TYR A 164 -15.44 -10.26 16.62
CA TYR A 164 -16.43 -10.31 17.68
C TYR A 164 -15.80 -10.67 19.04
N GLN A 165 -14.87 -11.63 19.06
CA GLN A 165 -14.13 -12.00 20.26
C GLN A 165 -13.33 -10.81 20.81
N GLN A 166 -12.70 -10.00 19.94
CA GLN A 166 -12.00 -8.78 20.37
C GLN A 166 -12.98 -7.75 20.96
N LEU A 167 -14.19 -7.59 20.41
CA LEU A 167 -15.21 -6.71 20.99
C LEU A 167 -15.68 -7.18 22.37
N TYR A 168 -15.82 -8.50 22.55
CA TYR A 168 -16.19 -9.09 23.85
C TYR A 168 -15.09 -8.85 24.90
N GLU A 169 -13.82 -9.06 24.54
CA GLU A 169 -12.67 -8.79 25.43
C GLU A 169 -12.54 -7.32 25.82
N LEU A 170 -13.01 -6.40 24.97
CA LEU A 170 -13.06 -4.97 25.26
C LEU A 170 -14.25 -4.58 26.15
N GLY A 171 -15.19 -5.49 26.42
CA GLY A 171 -16.44 -5.20 27.12
C GLY A 171 -17.41 -4.35 26.29
N PHE A 172 -17.24 -4.30 24.96
CA PHE A 172 -18.17 -3.59 24.07
C PHE A 172 -19.46 -4.40 23.84
N VAL A 173 -19.39 -5.73 23.99
CA VAL A 173 -20.53 -6.64 23.95
C VAL A 173 -20.48 -7.58 25.15
N ASP A 174 -21.65 -7.96 25.67
CA ASP A 174 -21.75 -8.70 26.94
C ASP A 174 -21.85 -10.23 26.77
N MET A 175 -22.03 -10.72 25.53
CA MET A 175 -22.22 -12.13 25.24
C MET A 175 -21.15 -12.65 24.29
N ALA A 176 -20.53 -13.79 24.63
CA ALA A 176 -19.59 -14.47 23.75
C ALA A 176 -20.28 -15.13 22.55
N PHE A 177 -19.59 -15.17 21.41
CA PHE A 177 -20.03 -15.83 20.18
C PHE A 177 -18.85 -16.61 19.55
N PRO A 178 -19.06 -17.84 19.06
CA PRO A 178 -20.29 -18.64 19.21
C PRO A 178 -20.54 -18.95 20.68
N SER A 179 -21.79 -18.81 21.12
CA SER A 179 -22.15 -19.08 22.50
C SER A 179 -21.86 -20.55 22.78
N THR A 180 -21.09 -20.85 23.84
CA THR A 180 -20.89 -22.24 24.26
C THR A 180 -22.27 -22.85 24.48
N PRO A 181 -22.67 -23.91 23.77
CA PRO A 181 -23.96 -24.54 24.02
C PRO A 181 -23.95 -24.97 25.49
N ALA A 182 -24.87 -24.41 26.27
CA ALA A 182 -24.98 -24.69 27.69
C ALA A 182 -24.91 -26.20 27.89
N ALA A 183 -23.88 -26.68 28.60
CA ALA A 183 -23.77 -28.07 28.96
C ALA A 183 -25.09 -28.47 29.62
N LYS A 184 -25.86 -29.34 28.97
CA LYS A 184 -27.09 -29.90 29.54
C LYS A 184 -26.70 -30.53 30.88
N LYS A 185 -27.03 -29.88 31.99
CA LYS A 185 -27.09 -30.52 33.30
C LYS A 185 -28.22 -31.53 33.21
N ASN A 186 -27.86 -32.80 33.12
CA ASN A 186 -28.77 -33.92 33.42
C ASN A 186 -29.03 -33.95 34.93
#